data_AF-A0A074ZDX1-F1
#
_entry.id   AF-A0A074ZDX1-F1
#
_cell.length_a   1.000
_cell.length_b   1.000
_cell.length_c   1.000
_cell.angle_alpha   90.00
_cell.angle_beta   90.00
_cell.angle_gamma   90.00
#
_symmetry.space_group_name_H-M   'P 1'
#
loop_
_entity.id
_entity.type
_entity.pdbx_description
1 polymer ?
#
loop_
_entity_poly.entity_id
_entity_poly.type
_entity_poly.pdbx_seq_one_letter_code
_entity_poly.pdbx_strand_id
1 'polypeptide(L)'
;MILKRLFENLFASGVVMVATSNRKPDDLYKDGLQRVNFIPFIGLLKKQCLILDMVSHIDYRHEMLMAEGGSGPSYYFVYGETPNLDEKLANWFTQLAEEDGHHGPPVSITMNVYARLVEFPCTGNRVMMSSFADLCNKPLGAADYLSLASYFHTVILTQIPELGLSHRTSLKRFTQLIDVLYEKKVRLVIGAHLPIRSLIRHEQRSSSELLDQNRQLIDDLNLSTNSHGPENISLFSSAEDIFAFERTVSRLEEMCSSHYWCSAGPSRTNPS
;
A
#
# COMPACT_ATOMS: atom_id res chain seq x y z
N MET A 1 -9.88 8.50 30.42
CA MET A 1 -8.70 8.23 29.56
C MET A 1 -7.72 9.39 29.65
N ILE A 2 -6.40 9.13 29.69
CA ILE A 2 -5.36 10.15 29.87
C ILE A 2 -5.34 11.21 28.75
N LEU A 3 -5.65 10.79 27.53
CA LEU A 3 -5.67 11.65 26.35
C LEU A 3 -6.70 12.78 26.47
N LYS A 4 -7.92 12.48 26.93
CA LYS A 4 -8.96 13.49 27.19
C LYS A 4 -8.48 14.54 28.20
N ARG A 5 -7.95 14.12 29.35
CA ARG A 5 -7.47 15.02 30.40
C ARG A 5 -6.31 15.90 29.92
N LEU A 6 -5.41 15.34 29.11
CA LEU A 6 -4.31 16.10 28.52
C LEU A 6 -4.85 17.23 27.64
N PHE A 7 -5.71 16.91 26.67
CA PHE A 7 -6.23 17.91 25.76
C PHE A 7 -7.20 18.91 26.42
N GLU A 8 -7.97 18.50 27.44
CA GLU A 8 -8.75 19.44 28.26
C GLU A 8 -7.86 20.51 28.89
N ASN A 9 -6.72 20.11 29.47
CA ASN A 9 -5.79 21.05 30.08
C ASN A 9 -5.06 21.90 29.03
N LEU A 10 -4.71 21.33 27.87
CA LEU A 10 -4.10 22.09 26.77
C LEU A 10 -5.05 23.18 26.26
N PHE A 11 -6.31 22.83 25.99
CA PHE A 11 -7.33 23.80 25.57
C PHE A 11 -7.60 24.85 26.66
N ALA A 12 -7.67 24.43 27.93
CA ALA A 12 -7.82 25.35 29.07
C ALA A 12 -6.63 26.32 29.21
N SER A 13 -5.44 25.92 28.76
CA SER A 13 -4.23 26.75 28.76
C SER A 13 -4.10 27.64 27.52
N GLY A 14 -5.11 27.66 26.63
CA GLY A 14 -5.11 28.47 25.41
C GLY A 14 -4.27 27.88 24.26
N VAL A 15 -3.91 26.60 24.33
CA VAL A 15 -3.14 25.94 23.26
C VAL A 15 -4.03 25.73 22.04
N VAL A 16 -3.55 26.19 20.89
CA VAL A 16 -4.19 25.97 19.59
C VAL A 16 -3.73 24.63 19.03
N MET A 17 -4.69 23.73 18.77
CA MET A 17 -4.44 22.43 18.14
C MET A 17 -4.79 22.50 16.66
N VAL A 18 -3.84 22.08 15.81
CA VAL A 18 -4.10 21.76 14.41
C VAL A 18 -3.75 20.30 14.19
N ALA A 19 -4.68 19.54 13.63
CA ALA A 19 -4.47 18.13 13.35
C ALA A 19 -5.14 17.75 12.01
N THR A 20 -4.52 16.81 11.31
CA THR A 20 -5.06 16.21 10.09
C THR A 20 -5.35 14.74 10.33
N SER A 21 -6.39 14.22 9.67
CA SER A 21 -6.80 12.83 9.82
C SER A 21 -7.39 12.32 8.51
N ASN A 22 -7.02 11.09 8.14
CA ASN A 22 -7.61 10.37 7.00
C ASN A 22 -8.97 9.74 7.34
N ARG A 23 -9.45 9.93 8.57
CA ARG A 23 -10.75 9.45 9.05
C ARG A 23 -11.51 10.62 9.64
N LYS A 24 -12.83 10.68 9.40
CA LYS A 24 -13.70 11.64 10.09
C LYS A 24 -13.61 11.45 11.60
N PRO A 25 -13.87 12.49 12.41
CA PRO A 25 -13.74 12.43 13.87
C PRO A 25 -14.46 11.25 14.52
N ASP A 26 -15.64 10.87 14.04
CA ASP A 26 -16.38 9.71 14.57
C ASP A 26 -15.71 8.37 14.30
N ASP A 27 -14.94 8.26 13.21
CA ASP A 27 -14.25 7.02 12.85
C ASP A 27 -12.82 6.97 13.40
N LEU A 28 -12.39 7.99 14.16
CA LEU A 28 -11.09 7.96 14.83
C LEU A 28 -11.04 6.78 15.81
N TYR A 29 -10.01 5.95 15.69
CA TYR A 29 -9.80 4.76 16.53
C TYR A 29 -10.98 3.76 16.47
N LYS A 30 -11.62 3.64 15.29
CA LYS A 30 -12.64 2.62 15.03
C LYS A 30 -11.99 1.25 15.15
N ASP A 31 -12.67 0.32 15.80
CA ASP A 31 -12.20 -1.05 16.07
C ASP A 31 -10.94 -1.15 16.97
N GLY A 32 -10.45 -0.03 17.51
CA GLY A 32 -9.36 0.01 18.47
C GLY A 32 -9.72 -0.58 19.84
N LEU A 33 -8.72 -1.16 20.50
CA LEU A 33 -8.87 -1.75 21.83
C LEU A 33 -9.44 -0.73 22.83
N GLN A 34 -10.54 -1.05 23.49
CA GLN A 34 -11.25 -0.16 24.43
C GLN A 34 -11.72 1.19 23.83
N ARG A 35 -12.18 1.21 22.58
CA ARG A 35 -12.77 2.39 21.91
C ARG A 35 -13.76 3.20 22.77
N VAL A 36 -14.53 2.54 23.66
CA VAL A 36 -15.45 3.21 24.60
C VAL A 36 -14.75 4.29 25.43
N ASN A 37 -13.48 4.08 25.81
CA ASN A 37 -12.68 5.06 26.55
C ASN A 37 -12.21 6.24 25.69
N PHE A 38 -12.21 6.08 24.36
CA PHE A 38 -11.80 7.08 23.37
C PHE A 38 -12.97 7.96 22.90
N ILE A 39 -14.21 7.45 22.93
CA ILE A 39 -15.42 8.22 22.54
C ILE A 39 -15.53 9.58 23.27
N PRO A 40 -15.28 9.69 24.58
CA PRO A 40 -15.29 10.98 25.27
C PRO A 40 -14.26 11.99 24.75
N PHE A 41 -13.12 11.51 24.22
CA PHE A 41 -12.11 12.36 23.61
C PHE A 41 -12.54 12.85 22.22
N ILE A 42 -13.21 12.01 21.41
CA ILE A 42 -13.84 12.44 20.16
C ILE A 42 -14.85 13.57 20.42
N GLY A 43 -15.66 13.44 21.48
CA GLY A 43 -16.59 14.50 21.90
C GLY A 43 -15.90 15.81 22.26
N LEU A 44 -14.72 15.75 22.92
CA LEU A 44 -13.91 16.93 23.21
C LEU A 44 -13.39 17.59 21.93
N LEU A 45 -12.85 16.82 20.98
CA LEU A 45 -12.35 17.32 19.70
C LEU A 45 -13.48 18.01 18.91
N LYS A 46 -14.65 17.40 18.82
CA LYS A 46 -15.82 17.99 18.16
C LYS A 46 -16.29 19.30 18.79
N LYS A 47 -16.07 19.47 20.10
CA LYS A 47 -16.47 20.66 20.85
C LYS A 47 -15.45 21.80 20.72
N GLN A 48 -14.17 21.48 20.74
CA GLN A 48 -13.08 22.47 20.84
C GLN A 48 -12.39 22.76 19.51
N CYS A 49 -12.54 21.89 18.50
CA CYS A 49 -11.91 22.05 17.20
C CYS A 49 -12.97 22.30 16.11
N LEU A 50 -12.62 23.19 15.17
CA LEU A 50 -13.36 23.33 13.92
C LEU A 50 -13.02 22.14 13.03
N ILE A 51 -14.04 21.37 12.65
CA ILE A 51 -13.88 20.22 11.74
C ILE A 51 -14.05 20.74 10.32
N LEU A 52 -12.93 20.80 9.59
CA LEU A 52 -12.91 21.10 8.18
C LEU A 52 -12.78 19.79 7.43
N ASP A 53 -13.84 19.39 6.74
CA ASP A 53 -13.80 18.25 5.84
C ASP A 53 -13.13 18.69 4.54
N MET A 54 -11.98 18.07 4.23
CA MET A 54 -11.33 18.26 2.94
C MET A 54 -11.94 17.26 1.95
N VAL A 55 -13.22 17.46 1.62
CA VAL A 55 -13.87 16.73 0.53
C VAL A 55 -13.33 17.28 -0.78
N SER A 56 -12.22 16.72 -1.25
CA SER A 56 -11.75 17.03 -2.59
C SER A 56 -12.48 16.11 -3.58
N HIS A 57 -13.45 16.67 -4.32
CA HIS A 57 -13.96 16.03 -5.54
C HIS A 57 -12.87 15.89 -6.62
N ILE A 58 -11.80 16.66 -6.43
CA ILE A 58 -10.62 16.74 -7.27
C ILE A 58 -9.49 16.12 -6.44
N ASP A 59 -9.01 14.94 -6.80
CA ASP A 59 -7.75 14.47 -6.24
C ASP A 59 -6.65 15.41 -6.75
N TYR A 60 -6.18 16.33 -5.90
CA TYR A 60 -5.11 17.27 -6.28
C TYR A 60 -3.82 16.55 -6.69
N ARG A 61 -3.63 15.28 -6.29
CA ARG A 61 -2.55 14.45 -6.84
C ARG A 61 -2.78 14.15 -8.32
N HIS A 62 -4.02 13.84 -8.68
CA HIS A 62 -4.44 13.53 -10.04
C HIS A 62 -4.46 14.78 -10.94
N GLU A 63 -4.88 15.93 -10.43
CA GLU A 63 -4.77 17.18 -11.20
C GLU A 63 -3.32 17.60 -11.40
N MET A 64 -2.43 17.40 -10.42
CA MET A 64 -1.00 17.67 -10.61
C MET A 64 -0.35 16.71 -11.62
N LEU A 65 -0.75 15.43 -11.61
CA LEU A 65 -0.40 14.43 -12.64
C LEU A 65 -0.87 14.83 -14.05
N MET A 66 -2.04 15.47 -14.17
CA MET A 66 -2.60 15.91 -15.47
C MET A 66 -2.06 17.28 -15.91
N ALA A 67 -1.74 18.17 -14.96
CA ALA A 67 -1.18 19.49 -15.20
C ALA A 67 0.27 19.46 -15.68
N GLU A 68 1.02 18.39 -15.39
CA GLU A 68 2.37 18.18 -15.92
C GLU A 68 2.40 17.83 -17.43
N GLY A 69 1.25 17.68 -18.08
CA GLY A 69 1.16 17.37 -19.50
C GLY A 69 1.58 15.92 -19.78
N GLY A 70 0.75 15.18 -20.52
CA GLY A 70 0.95 13.75 -20.84
C GLY A 70 2.16 13.41 -21.73
N SER A 71 3.30 14.07 -21.54
CA SER A 71 4.57 13.86 -22.24
C SER A 71 5.72 13.47 -21.29
N GLY A 72 5.44 13.27 -19.99
CA GLY A 72 6.39 12.71 -19.03
C GLY A 72 6.53 11.19 -19.17
N PRO A 73 7.67 10.60 -18.75
CA PRO A 73 7.84 9.15 -18.74
C PRO A 73 6.82 8.49 -17.80
N SER A 74 6.06 7.51 -18.30
CA SER A 74 5.17 6.70 -17.46
C SER A 74 6.03 5.77 -16.58
N TYR A 75 5.79 5.75 -15.27
CA TYR A 75 6.45 4.81 -14.34
C TYR A 75 5.60 3.57 -14.05
N TYR A 76 4.42 3.50 -14.66
CA TYR A 76 3.52 2.36 -14.65
C TYR A 76 3.26 1.88 -16.07
N PHE A 77 3.31 0.57 -16.27
CA PHE A 77 3.09 -0.03 -17.57
C PHE A 77 2.17 -1.24 -17.49
N VAL A 78 1.32 -1.38 -18.50
CA VAL A 78 0.37 -2.49 -18.62
C VAL A 78 0.84 -3.44 -19.72
N TYR A 79 1.00 -4.74 -19.41
CA TYR A 79 1.44 -5.76 -20.39
C TYR A 79 0.54 -5.82 -21.62
N GLY A 80 -0.78 -5.67 -21.44
CA GLY A 80 -1.74 -5.68 -22.56
C GLY A 80 -1.68 -4.45 -23.47
N GLU A 81 -1.08 -3.35 -23.02
CA GLU A 81 -1.04 -2.07 -23.74
C GLU A 81 0.38 -1.70 -24.19
N THR A 82 1.40 -2.37 -23.64
CA THR A 82 2.82 -2.09 -23.91
C THR A 82 3.49 -3.31 -24.55
N PRO A 83 3.72 -3.28 -25.87
CA PRO A 83 4.52 -4.30 -26.55
C PRO A 83 5.93 -4.37 -25.94
N ASN A 84 6.48 -5.58 -25.81
CA ASN A 84 7.83 -5.83 -25.27
C ASN A 84 8.08 -5.18 -23.90
N LEU A 85 7.08 -5.20 -23.00
CA LEU A 85 7.20 -4.58 -21.69
C LEU A 85 8.43 -5.07 -20.89
N ASP A 86 8.74 -6.36 -20.94
CA ASP A 86 9.91 -6.90 -20.22
C ASP A 86 11.23 -6.29 -20.72
N GLU A 87 11.38 -6.11 -22.03
CA GLU A 87 12.54 -5.44 -22.63
C GLU A 87 12.60 -3.97 -22.20
N LYS A 88 11.45 -3.30 -22.20
CA LYS A 88 11.35 -1.91 -21.73
C LYS A 88 11.74 -1.77 -20.27
N LEU A 89 11.31 -2.68 -19.40
CA LEU A 89 11.67 -2.69 -17.97
C LEU A 89 13.15 -3.02 -17.75
N ALA A 90 13.73 -3.90 -18.57
CA ALA A 90 15.17 -4.16 -18.56
C ALA A 90 15.98 -2.92 -18.99
N ASN A 91 15.48 -2.16 -19.97
CA ASN A 91 16.10 -0.88 -20.37
C ASN A 91 16.01 0.16 -19.25
N TRP A 92 14.85 0.27 -18.58
CA TRP A 92 14.70 1.11 -17.38
C TRP A 92 15.67 0.71 -16.27
N PHE A 93 15.82 -0.58 -16.01
CA PHE A 93 16.79 -1.09 -15.04
C PHE A 93 18.21 -0.63 -15.39
N THR A 94 18.62 -0.86 -16.64
CA THR A 94 19.96 -0.52 -17.12
C THR A 94 20.22 0.98 -16.98
N GLN A 95 19.29 1.82 -17.44
CA GLN A 95 19.43 3.28 -17.35
C GLN A 95 19.53 3.75 -15.89
N LEU A 96 18.62 3.30 -15.02
CA LEU A 96 18.61 3.73 -13.61
C LEU A 96 19.83 3.21 -12.83
N ALA A 97 20.33 2.02 -13.17
CA ALA A 97 21.54 1.47 -12.59
C ALA A 97 22.79 2.25 -13.04
N GLU A 98 22.88 2.62 -14.32
CA GLU A 98 23.95 3.46 -14.85
C GLU A 98 23.96 4.86 -14.24
N GLU A 99 22.78 5.47 -14.04
CA GLU A 99 22.64 6.74 -13.32
C GLU A 99 23.16 6.67 -11.87
N ASP A 100 23.05 5.50 -11.24
CA ASP A 100 23.59 5.20 -9.90
C ASP A 100 25.05 4.67 -9.94
N GLY A 101 25.72 4.74 -11.09
CA GLY A 101 27.14 4.40 -11.26
C GLY A 101 27.43 2.91 -11.45
N HIS A 102 26.42 2.07 -11.66
CA HIS A 102 26.60 0.65 -11.99
C HIS A 102 26.68 0.46 -13.51
N HIS A 103 27.87 0.06 -13.99
CA HIS A 103 28.10 -0.28 -15.40
C HIS A 103 28.36 -1.77 -15.54
N GLY A 104 27.49 -2.48 -16.27
CA GLY A 104 27.64 -3.91 -16.55
C GLY A 104 26.40 -4.74 -16.23
N PRO A 105 26.51 -6.08 -16.28
CA PRO A 105 25.37 -6.95 -16.06
C PRO A 105 24.81 -6.83 -14.63
N PRO A 106 23.54 -7.23 -14.40
CA PRO A 106 22.98 -7.28 -13.06
C PRO A 106 23.79 -8.20 -12.13
N VAL A 107 23.86 -7.83 -10.86
CA VAL A 107 24.54 -8.59 -9.80
C VAL A 107 23.50 -9.17 -8.85
N SER A 108 23.70 -10.41 -8.40
CA SER A 108 22.89 -10.99 -7.32
C SER A 108 23.45 -10.53 -5.97
N ILE A 109 22.59 -9.99 -5.11
CA ILE A 109 22.93 -9.60 -3.74
C ILE A 109 22.11 -10.43 -2.77
N THR A 110 22.77 -10.96 -1.74
CA THR A 110 22.09 -11.63 -0.62
C THR A 110 22.13 -10.73 0.61
N MET A 111 20.96 -10.45 1.18
CA MET A 111 20.84 -9.68 2.42
C MET A 111 20.53 -10.60 3.59
N ASN A 112 21.17 -10.37 4.73
CA ASN A 112 20.85 -11.04 5.98
C ASN A 112 19.80 -10.23 6.76
N VAL A 113 18.59 -10.76 6.86
CA VAL A 113 17.49 -10.16 7.61
C VAL A 113 17.14 -11.10 8.76
N TYR A 114 17.46 -10.69 9.99
CA TYR A 114 17.14 -11.43 11.22
C TYR A 114 17.37 -12.96 11.13
N ALA A 115 18.56 -13.36 10.66
CA ALA A 115 19.02 -14.74 10.46
C ALA A 115 18.44 -15.49 9.24
N ARG A 116 17.83 -14.77 8.29
CA ARG A 116 17.41 -15.31 6.98
C ARG A 116 18.20 -14.63 5.87
N LEU A 117 18.64 -15.43 4.90
CA LEU A 117 19.27 -14.94 3.69
C LEU A 117 18.20 -14.73 2.62
N VAL A 118 18.03 -13.48 2.19
CA VAL A 118 17.12 -13.11 1.09
C VAL A 118 17.97 -12.73 -0.11
N GLU A 119 17.80 -13.49 -1.20
CA GLU A 119 18.52 -13.26 -2.45
C GLU A 119 17.71 -12.36 -3.40
N PHE A 120 18.39 -11.34 -3.94
CA PHE A 120 17.90 -10.45 -4.97
C PHE A 120 18.74 -10.64 -6.24
N PRO A 121 18.23 -11.37 -7.24
CA PRO A 121 19.04 -11.84 -8.36
C PRO A 121 19.42 -10.75 -9.36
N CYS A 122 18.67 -9.65 -9.43
CA CYS A 122 18.88 -8.59 -10.42
C CYS A 122 18.99 -7.23 -9.72
N THR A 123 20.23 -6.84 -9.41
CA THR A 123 20.55 -5.56 -8.76
C THR A 123 21.66 -4.83 -9.49
N GLY A 124 21.65 -3.50 -9.42
CA GLY A 124 22.70 -2.61 -9.92
C GLY A 124 22.87 -1.48 -8.91
N ASN A 125 23.96 -1.53 -8.14
CA ASN A 125 24.17 -0.67 -6.97
C ASN A 125 22.93 -0.60 -6.04
N ARG A 126 22.22 0.53 -5.98
CA ARG A 126 21.00 0.72 -5.16
C ARG A 126 19.69 0.68 -5.95
N VAL A 127 19.72 0.14 -7.16
CA VAL A 127 18.57 -0.19 -8.00
C VAL A 127 18.35 -1.70 -8.02
N MET A 128 17.12 -2.15 -7.85
CA MET A 128 16.76 -3.57 -8.01
C MET A 128 15.62 -3.77 -8.98
N MET A 129 15.61 -4.93 -9.62
CA MET A 129 14.48 -5.46 -10.38
C MET A 129 14.08 -6.83 -9.84
N SER A 130 12.79 -7.04 -9.62
CA SER A 130 12.28 -8.33 -9.12
C SER A 130 10.87 -8.59 -9.64
N SER A 131 10.53 -9.87 -9.77
CA SER A 131 9.16 -10.28 -10.09
C SER A 131 8.25 -10.14 -8.87
N PHE A 132 6.94 -9.98 -9.12
CA PHE A 132 5.93 -10.05 -8.07
C PHE A 132 5.98 -11.37 -7.30
N ALA A 133 6.25 -12.49 -7.98
CA ALA A 133 6.31 -13.80 -7.34
C ALA A 133 7.45 -13.87 -6.31
N ASP A 134 8.61 -13.28 -6.63
CA ASP A 134 9.77 -13.27 -5.74
C ASP A 134 9.54 -12.45 -4.47
N LEU A 135 8.80 -11.33 -4.55
CA LEU A 135 8.57 -10.48 -3.38
C LEU A 135 7.30 -10.85 -2.60
N CYS A 136 6.22 -11.24 -3.28
CA CYS A 136 4.90 -11.38 -2.68
C CYS A 136 4.44 -12.85 -2.55
N ASN A 137 4.92 -13.78 -3.38
CA ASN A 137 4.55 -15.19 -3.23
C ASN A 137 5.49 -15.94 -2.27
N LYS A 138 6.73 -15.47 -2.09
CA LYS A 138 7.66 -15.98 -1.07
C LYS A 138 7.25 -15.54 0.35
N PRO A 139 7.65 -16.28 1.40
CA PRO A 139 7.31 -15.97 2.80
C PRO A 139 8.19 -14.84 3.37
N LEU A 140 8.16 -13.69 2.69
CA LEU A 140 8.74 -12.43 3.14
C LEU A 140 7.74 -11.69 4.05
N GLY A 141 8.27 -10.93 5.00
CA GLY A 141 7.49 -10.13 5.95
C GLY A 141 7.98 -8.68 6.04
N ALA A 142 7.43 -7.96 7.03
CA ALA A 142 7.69 -6.52 7.25
C ALA A 142 9.18 -6.17 7.29
N ALA A 143 9.95 -6.97 8.03
CA ALA A 143 11.37 -6.74 8.25
C ALA A 143 12.20 -6.89 6.97
N ASP A 144 11.80 -7.81 6.09
CA ASP A 144 12.47 -8.05 4.81
C ASP A 144 12.26 -6.85 3.89
N TYR A 145 11.02 -6.37 3.77
CA TYR A 145 10.70 -5.18 2.99
C TYR A 145 11.36 -3.92 3.54
N LEU A 146 11.48 -3.78 4.86
CA LEU A 146 12.14 -2.65 5.48
C LEU A 146 13.63 -2.64 5.18
N SER A 147 14.28 -3.81 5.23
CA SER A 147 15.69 -3.97 4.90
C SER A 147 15.93 -3.66 3.42
N LEU A 148 15.09 -4.21 2.53
CA LEU A 148 15.08 -3.92 1.10
C LEU A 148 14.96 -2.42 0.84
N ALA A 149 13.95 -1.76 1.39
CA ALA A 149 13.68 -0.34 1.17
C ALA A 149 14.74 0.59 1.79
N SER A 150 15.50 0.10 2.77
CA SER A 150 16.61 0.84 3.37
C SER A 150 17.88 0.77 2.51
N TYR A 151 18.07 -0.32 1.78
CA TYR A 151 19.22 -0.51 0.88
C TYR A 151 18.97 0.06 -0.52
N PHE A 152 17.84 -0.30 -1.14
CA PHE A 152 17.48 0.15 -2.48
C PHE A 152 16.70 1.46 -2.45
N HIS A 153 17.14 2.44 -3.24
CA HIS A 153 16.38 3.69 -3.41
C HIS A 153 15.40 3.62 -4.58
N THR A 154 15.56 2.63 -5.47
CA THR A 154 14.71 2.39 -6.63
C THR A 154 14.41 0.90 -6.76
N VAL A 155 13.14 0.58 -6.97
CA VAL A 155 12.64 -0.79 -7.15
C VAL A 155 11.85 -0.87 -8.45
N ILE A 156 12.13 -1.87 -9.26
CA ILE A 156 11.37 -2.21 -10.46
C ILE A 156 10.65 -3.54 -10.19
N LEU A 157 9.32 -3.50 -10.21
CA LEU A 157 8.48 -4.66 -9.94
C LEU A 157 7.81 -5.14 -11.22
N THR A 158 8.10 -6.37 -11.62
CA THR A 158 7.62 -6.95 -12.88
C THR A 158 6.52 -7.98 -12.65
N GLN A 159 5.74 -8.25 -13.71
CA GLN A 159 4.77 -9.34 -13.76
C GLN A 159 3.72 -9.31 -12.64
N ILE A 160 3.24 -8.13 -12.23
CA ILE A 160 2.17 -8.07 -11.22
C ILE A 160 0.89 -8.65 -11.83
N PRO A 161 0.34 -9.76 -11.30
CA PRO A 161 -0.88 -10.38 -11.82
C PRO A 161 -2.10 -9.56 -11.41
N GLU A 162 -3.27 -9.93 -11.93
CA GLU A 162 -4.53 -9.48 -11.33
C GLU A 162 -4.61 -9.97 -9.87
N LEU A 163 -4.77 -9.03 -8.94
CA LEU A 163 -4.86 -9.32 -7.53
C LEU A 163 -6.34 -9.46 -7.14
N GLY A 164 -6.71 -10.67 -6.75
CA GLY A 164 -8.07 -11.00 -6.32
C GLY A 164 -8.11 -12.04 -5.22
N LEU A 165 -9.27 -12.67 -5.05
CA LEU A 165 -9.54 -13.66 -4.00
C LEU A 165 -8.56 -14.84 -3.98
N SER A 166 -8.09 -15.25 -5.14
CA SER A 166 -7.16 -16.38 -5.29
C SER A 166 -5.75 -16.10 -4.74
N HIS A 167 -5.41 -14.81 -4.52
CA HIS A 167 -4.07 -14.37 -4.13
C HIS A 167 -4.06 -13.53 -2.83
N ARG A 168 -4.94 -13.84 -1.87
CA ARG A 168 -5.09 -13.09 -0.59
C ARG A 168 -3.78 -12.82 0.15
N THR A 169 -2.96 -13.85 0.34
CA THR A 169 -1.69 -13.72 1.07
C THR A 169 -0.71 -12.81 0.33
N SER A 170 -0.62 -12.97 -0.99
CA SER A 170 0.24 -12.15 -1.84
C SER A 170 -0.23 -10.71 -1.89
N LEU A 171 -1.55 -10.47 -1.88
CA LEU A 171 -2.14 -9.13 -1.85
C LEU A 171 -1.83 -8.41 -0.51
N LYS A 172 -1.93 -9.09 0.64
CA LYS A 172 -1.53 -8.50 1.93
C LYS A 172 -0.05 -8.13 1.97
N ARG A 173 0.81 -9.01 1.45
CA ARG A 173 2.25 -8.76 1.31
C ARG A 173 2.54 -7.62 0.35
N PHE A 174 1.80 -7.51 -0.75
CA PHE A 174 1.91 -6.40 -1.69
C PHE A 174 1.55 -5.06 -1.04
N THR A 175 0.41 -4.98 -0.33
CA THR A 175 0.06 -3.79 0.45
C THR A 175 1.16 -3.42 1.44
N GLN A 176 1.72 -4.40 2.15
CA GLN A 176 2.82 -4.16 3.08
C GLN A 176 4.10 -3.67 2.39
N LEU A 177 4.44 -4.24 1.24
CA LEU A 177 5.57 -3.80 0.41
C LEU A 177 5.39 -2.34 -0.01
N ILE A 178 4.26 -2.00 -0.64
CA ILE A 178 3.97 -0.62 -1.09
C ILE A 178 4.00 0.36 0.08
N ASP A 179 3.45 -0.03 1.23
CA ASP A 179 3.49 0.80 2.43
C ASP A 179 4.91 1.15 2.86
N VAL A 180 5.79 0.15 2.90
CA VAL A 180 7.20 0.33 3.28
C VAL A 180 7.97 1.13 2.24
N LEU A 181 7.76 0.85 0.95
CA LEU A 181 8.41 1.60 -0.14
C LEU A 181 8.01 3.08 -0.12
N TYR A 182 6.73 3.36 0.09
CA TYR A 182 6.20 4.72 0.17
C TYR A 182 6.75 5.47 1.40
N GLU A 183 6.76 4.83 2.57
CA GLU A 183 7.30 5.42 3.81
C GLU A 183 8.80 5.75 3.68
N LYS A 184 9.57 4.88 3.04
CA LYS A 184 11.00 5.07 2.81
C LYS A 184 11.32 5.94 1.60
N LYS A 185 10.32 6.50 0.91
CA LYS A 185 10.50 7.31 -0.31
C LYS A 185 11.35 6.59 -1.36
N VAL A 186 10.98 5.33 -1.64
CA VAL A 186 11.54 4.50 -2.73
C VAL A 186 10.83 4.85 -4.03
N ARG A 187 11.59 5.01 -5.11
CA ARG A 187 11.06 5.09 -6.48
C ARG A 187 10.60 3.72 -6.93
N LEU A 188 9.43 3.63 -7.57
CA LEU A 188 8.81 2.36 -7.92
C LEU A 188 8.35 2.34 -9.37
N VAL A 189 8.99 1.52 -10.20
CA VAL A 189 8.53 1.26 -11.58
C VAL A 189 7.73 -0.03 -11.59
N ILE A 190 6.58 -0.05 -12.25
CA ILE A 190 5.68 -1.22 -12.25
C ILE A 190 5.40 -1.70 -13.68
N GLY A 191 5.55 -3.01 -13.89
CA GLY A 191 4.93 -3.74 -14.99
C GLY A 191 3.82 -4.65 -14.47
N ALA A 192 2.57 -4.39 -14.86
CA ALA A 192 1.39 -5.11 -14.38
C ALA A 192 0.48 -5.55 -15.53
N HIS A 193 -0.34 -6.58 -15.31
CA HIS A 193 -1.25 -7.08 -16.37
C HIS A 193 -2.47 -6.19 -16.59
N LEU A 194 -2.83 -5.36 -15.60
CA LEU A 194 -3.99 -4.48 -15.61
C LEU A 194 -3.61 -3.06 -15.19
N PRO A 195 -4.40 -2.03 -15.52
CA PRO A 195 -4.25 -0.68 -14.97
C PRO A 195 -4.37 -0.63 -13.44
N ILE A 196 -3.75 0.35 -12.77
CA ILE A 196 -3.71 0.48 -11.29
C ILE A 196 -5.07 0.27 -10.64
N ARG A 197 -6.12 0.95 -11.16
CA ARG A 197 -7.48 0.90 -10.61
C ARG A 197 -8.19 -0.43 -10.80
N SER A 198 -7.76 -1.22 -11.79
CA SER A 198 -8.31 -2.55 -12.09
C SER A 198 -7.42 -3.67 -11.57
N LEU A 199 -6.25 -3.34 -11.00
CA LEU A 199 -5.28 -4.31 -10.51
C LEU A 199 -5.81 -5.11 -9.32
N ILE A 200 -6.70 -4.51 -8.53
CA ILE A 200 -7.34 -5.14 -7.37
C ILE A 200 -8.83 -5.26 -7.65
N ARG A 201 -9.34 -6.48 -7.76
CA ARG A 201 -10.76 -6.73 -8.00
C ARG A 201 -11.54 -6.65 -6.67
N HIS A 202 -12.37 -5.63 -6.52
CA HIS A 202 -13.41 -5.61 -5.49
C HIS A 202 -14.60 -6.47 -5.94
N GLU A 203 -14.54 -7.78 -5.71
CA GLU A 203 -15.77 -8.58 -5.80
C GLU A 203 -16.67 -8.22 -4.60
N GLN A 204 -17.62 -7.30 -4.81
CA GLN A 204 -18.80 -7.21 -3.96
C GLN A 204 -19.65 -8.46 -4.21
N ARG A 205 -19.26 -9.62 -3.70
CA ARG A 205 -20.19 -10.76 -3.72
C ARG A 205 -21.33 -10.42 -2.80
N SER A 206 -22.54 -10.43 -3.34
CA SER A 206 -23.74 -10.43 -2.51
C SER A 206 -23.66 -11.64 -1.58
N SER A 207 -24.14 -11.47 -0.34
CA SER A 207 -24.23 -12.54 0.66
C SER A 207 -24.91 -13.81 0.12
N SER A 208 -25.74 -13.68 -0.93
CA SER A 208 -26.42 -14.78 -1.63
C SER A 208 -25.46 -15.78 -2.28
N GLU A 209 -24.39 -15.33 -2.95
CA GLU A 209 -23.51 -16.23 -3.72
C GLU A 209 -22.55 -17.03 -2.82
N LEU A 210 -22.19 -16.46 -1.66
CA LEU A 210 -21.37 -17.13 -0.64
C LEU A 210 -22.16 -18.21 0.11
N LEU A 211 -23.47 -18.02 0.27
CA LEU A 211 -24.37 -19.02 0.84
C LEU A 211 -24.54 -20.21 -0.11
N ASP A 212 -24.61 -19.99 -1.42
CA ASP A 212 -24.77 -21.08 -2.40
C ASP A 212 -23.49 -21.91 -2.59
N GLN A 213 -22.30 -21.29 -2.60
CA GLN A 213 -21.04 -22.05 -2.67
C GLN A 213 -20.72 -22.83 -1.40
N ASN A 214 -21.11 -22.33 -0.22
CA ASN A 214 -20.88 -23.04 1.04
C ASN A 214 -22.05 -23.95 1.45
N ARG A 215 -23.15 -23.98 0.69
CA ARG A 215 -24.35 -24.77 1.03
C ARG A 215 -24.04 -26.26 1.20
N GLN A 216 -23.23 -26.82 0.29
CA GLN A 216 -22.79 -28.22 0.35
C GLN A 216 -21.93 -28.52 1.59
N LEU A 217 -21.03 -27.60 1.98
CA LEU A 217 -20.20 -27.74 3.17
C LEU A 217 -20.99 -27.54 4.48
N ILE A 218 -22.02 -26.69 4.46
CA ILE A 218 -22.90 -26.44 5.61
C ILE A 218 -23.84 -27.63 5.85
N ASP A 219 -24.36 -28.24 4.78
CA ASP A 219 -25.18 -29.45 4.86
C ASP A 219 -24.36 -30.66 5.37
N ASP A 220 -23.13 -30.86 4.90
CA ASP A 220 -22.25 -31.96 5.34
C ASP A 220 -21.82 -31.85 6.81
N LEU A 221 -21.77 -30.63 7.37
CA LEU A 221 -21.36 -30.38 8.76
C LEU A 221 -22.54 -30.32 9.76
N ASN A 222 -23.79 -30.52 9.31
CA ASN A 222 -25.00 -30.47 10.15
C ASN A 222 -25.05 -29.23 11.06
N LEU A 223 -24.61 -28.07 10.57
CA LEU A 223 -24.72 -26.80 11.30
C LEU A 223 -26.18 -26.34 11.23
N SER A 224 -26.99 -26.75 12.21
CA SER A 224 -28.38 -26.33 12.31
C SER A 224 -28.48 -24.81 12.33
N THR A 225 -29.28 -24.27 11.43
CA THR A 225 -29.63 -22.85 11.24
C THR A 225 -30.49 -22.32 12.39
N ASN A 226 -29.98 -22.38 13.62
CA ASN A 226 -30.58 -21.73 14.77
C ASN A 226 -29.59 -20.77 15.42
N SER A 227 -29.86 -19.49 15.22
CA SER A 227 -29.43 -18.34 16.03
C SER A 227 -27.93 -18.20 16.26
N HIS A 228 -27.17 -18.09 15.18
CA HIS A 228 -26.13 -17.08 14.90
C HIS A 228 -25.64 -17.43 13.49
N GLY A 229 -25.97 -16.58 12.51
CA GLY A 229 -25.63 -16.84 11.11
C GLY A 229 -24.11 -17.05 10.94
N PRO A 230 -23.67 -17.68 9.85
CA PRO A 230 -22.25 -17.87 9.60
C PRO A 230 -21.59 -16.49 9.39
N GLU A 231 -21.12 -15.88 10.48
CA GLU A 231 -20.31 -14.65 10.45
C GLU A 231 -18.89 -14.89 9.88
N ASN A 232 -18.61 -16.11 9.43
CA ASN A 232 -17.31 -16.44 8.87
C ASN A 232 -17.34 -16.46 7.34
N ILE A 233 -16.61 -15.48 6.80
CA ILE A 233 -15.99 -15.36 5.47
C ILE A 233 -16.64 -14.29 4.58
N SER A 234 -16.64 -13.06 5.09
CA SER A 234 -16.61 -11.85 4.26
C SER A 234 -15.25 -11.73 3.55
N LEU A 235 -15.27 -11.38 2.27
CA LEU A 235 -14.10 -11.20 1.38
C LEU A 235 -13.01 -10.27 1.94
N PHE A 236 -13.43 -9.33 2.78
CA PHE A 236 -12.63 -8.44 3.59
C PHE A 236 -13.12 -8.66 5.01
N SER A 237 -12.28 -9.27 5.84
CA SER A 237 -12.72 -9.69 7.18
C SER A 237 -12.99 -8.49 8.09
N SER A 238 -12.59 -7.28 7.66
CA SER A 238 -12.70 -6.03 8.41
C SER A 238 -12.80 -4.83 7.45
N ALA A 239 -13.40 -3.73 7.90
CA ALA A 239 -13.33 -2.44 7.22
C ALA A 239 -11.88 -1.94 7.08
N GLU A 240 -10.94 -2.48 7.87
CA GLU A 240 -9.53 -2.16 7.81
C GLU A 240 -8.84 -2.70 6.56
N ASP A 241 -9.19 -3.92 6.12
CA ASP A 241 -8.62 -4.50 4.90
C ASP A 241 -8.97 -3.63 3.68
N ILE A 242 -10.25 -3.26 3.51
CA ILE A 242 -10.72 -2.38 2.41
C ILE A 242 -9.98 -1.05 2.44
N PHE A 243 -9.90 -0.42 3.61
CA PHE A 243 -9.19 0.86 3.77
C PHE A 243 -7.69 0.74 3.46
N ALA A 244 -7.06 -0.37 3.84
CA ALA A 244 -5.65 -0.61 3.52
C ALA A 244 -5.43 -0.73 2.00
N PHE A 245 -6.39 -1.30 1.26
CA PHE A 245 -6.31 -1.42 -0.20
C PHE A 245 -6.54 -0.10 -0.92
N GLU A 246 -7.59 0.65 -0.58
CA GLU A 246 -7.80 1.99 -1.16
C GLU A 246 -6.59 2.90 -0.95
N ARG A 247 -5.99 2.82 0.25
CA ARG A 247 -4.74 3.51 0.57
C ARG A 247 -3.56 3.01 -0.26
N THR A 248 -3.47 1.71 -0.54
CA THR A 248 -2.43 1.15 -1.43
C THR A 248 -2.57 1.70 -2.83
N VAL A 249 -3.77 1.71 -3.39
CA VAL A 249 -4.06 2.25 -4.74
C VAL A 249 -3.70 3.73 -4.82
N SER A 250 -4.14 4.53 -3.85
CA SER A 250 -3.81 5.96 -3.80
C SER A 250 -2.29 6.21 -3.71
N ARG A 251 -1.56 5.40 -2.93
CA ARG A 251 -0.10 5.47 -2.86
C ARG A 251 0.55 5.11 -4.19
N LEU A 252 0.06 4.08 -4.89
CA LEU A 252 0.57 3.69 -6.19
C LEU A 252 0.40 4.80 -7.23
N GLU A 253 -0.78 5.44 -7.28
CA GLU A 253 -1.03 6.57 -8.18
C GLU A 253 -0.06 7.73 -7.89
N GLU A 254 0.18 8.03 -6.61
CA GLU A 254 1.14 9.07 -6.20
C GLU A 254 2.58 8.69 -6.55
N MET A 255 3.00 7.45 -6.27
CA MET A 255 4.35 6.96 -6.56
C MET A 255 4.69 6.97 -8.05
N CYS A 256 3.67 6.88 -8.91
CA CYS A 256 3.79 6.97 -10.36
C CYS A 256 3.79 8.42 -10.89
N SER A 257 3.72 9.43 -10.03
CA SER A 257 3.80 10.84 -10.43
C SER A 257 5.25 11.32 -10.58
N SER A 258 5.50 12.21 -11.55
CA SER A 258 6.82 12.84 -11.70
C SER A 258 7.21 13.62 -10.45
N HIS A 259 6.24 14.29 -9.79
CA HIS A 259 6.46 14.97 -8.52
C HIS A 259 7.03 14.05 -7.43
N TYR A 260 6.42 12.88 -7.23
CA TYR A 260 6.94 11.90 -6.28
C TYR A 260 8.34 11.43 -6.70
N TRP A 261 8.55 11.19 -8.00
CA TRP A 261 9.83 10.76 -8.52
C TRP A 261 10.97 11.76 -8.27
N CYS A 262 10.69 13.06 -8.40
CA CYS A 262 11.63 14.14 -8.12
C CYS A 262 11.99 14.25 -6.62
N SER A 263 11.07 13.87 -5.72
CA SER A 263 11.26 13.97 -4.27
C SER A 263 11.74 12.67 -3.60
N ALA A 264 11.62 11.53 -4.28
CA ALA A 264 12.07 10.21 -3.83
C ALA A 264 13.38 9.76 -4.51
N GLY A 265 14.03 8.71 -4.01
CA GLY A 265 15.17 8.06 -4.69
C GLY A 265 16.58 8.39 -4.15
N PRO A 266 17.61 8.57 -5.02
CA PRO A 266 19.03 8.66 -4.62
C PRO A 266 19.36 9.85 -3.71
N SER A 267 18.59 10.94 -3.82
CA SER A 267 18.76 12.17 -3.05
C SER A 267 18.30 12.07 -1.58
N ARG A 268 18.08 10.85 -1.07
CA ARG A 268 17.96 10.56 0.37
C ARG A 268 19.26 11.01 1.02
N THR A 269 19.32 12.25 1.45
CA THR A 269 20.46 12.82 2.15
C THR A 269 20.91 11.84 3.23
N ASN A 270 22.19 11.45 3.16
CA ASN A 270 22.87 10.71 4.23
C ASN A 270 22.50 11.37 5.56
N PRO A 271 21.89 10.65 6.53
CA PRO A 271 22.12 11.02 7.90
C PRO A 271 23.60 10.73 8.16
N SER A 272 24.33 11.82 8.39
CA SER A 272 25.65 11.89 9.02
C SER A 272 25.88 10.81 10.07
#